data_AF-K1L824-F1
#
_entry.id   AF-K1L824-F1
#
_cell.length_a   1.000
_cell.length_b   1.000
_cell.length_c   1.000
_cell.angle_alpha   90.00
_cell.angle_beta   90.00
_cell.angle_gamma   90.00
#
_symmetry.space_group_name_H-M   'P 1'
#
loop_
_entity.id
_entity.type
_entity.pdbx_description
1 polymer ?
#
loop_
_entity_poly.entity_id
_entity_poly.type
_entity_poly.pdbx_seq_one_letter_code
_entity_poly.pdbx_strand_id
1 'polypeptide(L)'
;MKRLLAIVMMLAFSCSEKEEMPNSKLWGEWEAAYFAEDLGFESVNRYIFLPDGTYFYEWGYRLLGETDMTGYHNVWTGSYLTAGDQLTLQTLRVFTPPSHVTRPPFVPKDQMEEKPVSPAETNRFQFQISANRATLTVRSPQMGMEGAIFLRVD
;
A
#
# COMPACT_ATOMS: atom_id res chain seq x y z
N MET A 1 29.43 -37.47 -35.76
CA MET A 1 28.26 -36.97 -34.98
C MET A 1 28.62 -36.85 -33.50
N LYS A 2 29.33 -35.80 -33.07
CA LYS A 2 29.72 -35.62 -31.65
C LYS A 2 29.85 -34.15 -31.18
N ARG A 3 29.34 -33.17 -31.94
CA ARG A 3 29.53 -31.74 -31.60
C ARG A 3 28.24 -30.93 -31.41
N LEU A 4 27.07 -31.55 -31.50
CA LEU A 4 25.79 -30.83 -31.38
C LEU A 4 25.18 -30.85 -29.97
N LEU A 5 25.68 -31.69 -29.05
CA LEU A 5 25.05 -31.92 -27.75
C LEU A 5 25.42 -30.87 -26.67
N ALA A 6 26.47 -30.08 -26.89
CA ALA A 6 26.98 -29.15 -25.88
C ALA A 6 26.26 -27.78 -25.85
N ILE A 7 25.57 -27.39 -26.92
CA ILE A 7 24.92 -26.06 -27.02
C ILE A 7 23.53 -26.05 -26.38
N VAL A 8 22.87 -27.21 -26.28
CA VAL A 8 21.52 -27.32 -25.69
C VAL A 8 21.55 -27.23 -24.15
N MET A 9 22.67 -27.57 -23.50
CA MET A 9 22.78 -27.49 -22.03
C MET A 9 23.00 -26.08 -21.47
N MET A 10 23.47 -25.11 -22.27
CA MET A 10 23.72 -23.75 -21.76
C MET A 10 22.48 -22.86 -21.69
N LEU A 11 21.36 -23.27 -22.31
CA LEU A 11 20.12 -22.48 -22.33
C LEU A 11 19.20 -22.76 -21.12
N ALA A 12 19.53 -23.73 -20.26
CA ALA A 12 18.70 -24.11 -19.11
C ALA A 12 18.93 -23.26 -17.84
N PHE A 13 19.88 -22.31 -17.84
CA PHE A 13 20.26 -21.53 -16.65
C PHE A 13 19.91 -20.03 -16.71
N SER A 14 19.16 -19.57 -17.72
CA SER A 14 18.80 -18.15 -17.85
C SER A 14 17.32 -17.90 -17.60
N CYS A 15 16.81 -18.30 -16.43
CA CYS A 15 15.70 -17.63 -15.78
C CYS A 15 15.60 -18.13 -14.34
N SER A 16 16.58 -17.78 -13.49
CA SER A 16 16.25 -17.65 -12.08
C SER A 16 15.49 -16.33 -11.93
N GLU A 17 14.24 -16.28 -12.40
CA GLU A 17 13.26 -15.39 -11.79
C GLU A 17 13.26 -15.79 -10.33
N LYS A 18 14.00 -15.03 -9.52
CA LYS A 18 13.94 -15.13 -8.09
C LYS A 18 12.49 -14.82 -7.76
N GLU A 19 11.68 -15.86 -7.56
CA GLU A 19 10.30 -15.73 -7.13
C GLU A 19 10.33 -14.80 -5.92
N GLU A 20 9.92 -13.55 -6.13
CA GLU A 20 9.68 -12.59 -5.06
C GLU A 20 8.46 -13.13 -4.32
N MET A 21 8.69 -14.04 -3.38
CA MET A 21 7.62 -14.54 -2.54
C MET A 21 7.04 -13.36 -1.74
N PRO A 22 5.71 -13.24 -1.63
CA PRO A 22 5.08 -12.28 -0.74
C PRO A 22 5.63 -12.46 0.68
N ASN A 23 6.32 -11.44 1.18
CA ASN A 23 6.93 -11.48 2.51
C ASN A 23 5.82 -11.50 3.58
N SER A 24 5.59 -12.67 4.21
CA SER A 24 4.55 -12.84 5.22
C SER A 24 4.65 -11.90 6.43
N LYS A 25 5.82 -11.29 6.63
CA LYS A 25 6.03 -10.26 7.65
C LYS A 25 5.19 -9.00 7.39
N LEU A 26 4.77 -8.74 6.16
CA LEU A 26 3.99 -7.55 5.79
C LEU A 26 2.49 -7.74 5.99
N TRP A 27 1.99 -8.98 5.96
CA TRP A 27 0.54 -9.25 5.94
C TRP A 27 -0.18 -8.69 7.16
N GLY A 28 -1.42 -8.26 6.96
CA GLY A 28 -2.26 -7.65 8.00
C GLY A 28 -2.37 -6.14 7.85
N GLU A 29 -2.84 -5.50 8.92
CA GLU A 29 -3.20 -4.09 8.94
C GLU A 29 -2.09 -3.23 9.58
N TRP A 30 -1.85 -2.07 8.97
CA TRP A 30 -0.88 -1.09 9.42
C TRP A 30 -1.54 0.28 9.43
N GLU A 31 -1.52 0.97 10.56
CA GLU A 31 -2.26 2.20 10.76
C GLU A 31 -1.37 3.34 11.24
N ALA A 32 -1.59 4.52 10.68
CA ALA A 32 -1.10 5.80 11.18
C ALA A 32 -2.33 6.70 11.42
N ALA A 33 -2.55 7.08 12.67
CA ALA A 33 -3.68 7.92 13.06
C ALA A 33 -3.19 9.18 13.79
N TYR A 34 -3.90 10.29 13.60
CA TYR A 34 -3.71 11.52 14.37
C TYR A 34 -5.05 12.22 14.56
N PHE A 35 -5.19 12.99 15.63
CA PHE A 35 -6.39 13.75 15.90
C PHE A 35 -6.42 15.04 15.05
N ALA A 36 -7.43 15.19 14.20
CA ALA A 36 -7.67 16.38 13.39
C ALA A 36 -8.63 17.32 14.14
N GLU A 37 -8.07 18.24 14.93
CA GLU A 37 -8.83 19.12 15.83
C GLU A 37 -9.90 19.97 15.12
N ASP A 38 -9.63 20.38 13.88
CA ASP A 38 -10.53 21.20 13.06
C ASP A 38 -11.80 20.47 12.61
N LEU A 39 -11.72 19.14 12.51
CA LEU A 39 -12.84 18.28 12.14
C LEU A 39 -13.45 17.60 13.36
N GLY A 40 -12.72 17.44 14.46
CA GLY A 40 -13.15 16.70 15.65
C GLY A 40 -13.15 15.19 15.45
N PHE A 41 -12.33 14.68 14.52
CA PHE A 41 -12.19 13.26 14.20
C PHE A 41 -10.73 12.81 14.27
N GLU A 42 -10.49 11.52 14.42
CA GLU A 42 -9.19 10.93 14.11
C GLU A 42 -9.07 10.74 12.59
N SER A 43 -8.04 11.33 12.01
CA SER A 43 -7.62 11.09 10.63
C SER A 43 -6.75 9.86 10.60
N VAL A 44 -7.14 8.86 9.80
CA VAL A 44 -6.55 7.52 9.82
C VAL A 44 -6.09 7.17 8.42
N ASN A 45 -4.82 6.78 8.30
CA ASN A 45 -4.25 6.14 7.12
C ASN A 45 -4.01 4.68 7.45
N ARG A 46 -4.58 3.76 6.68
CA ARG A 46 -4.49 2.32 6.91
C ARG A 46 -4.04 1.60 5.64
N TYR A 47 -3.05 0.74 5.76
CA TYR A 47 -2.69 -0.24 4.73
C TYR A 47 -3.09 -1.64 5.19
N ILE A 48 -3.64 -2.43 4.28
CA ILE A 48 -4.02 -3.83 4.51
C ILE A 48 -3.32 -4.66 3.44
N PHE A 49 -2.40 -5.54 3.83
CA PHE A 49 -1.66 -6.40 2.91
C PHE A 49 -2.15 -7.84 3.01
N LEU A 50 -2.62 -8.39 1.90
CA LEU A 50 -3.11 -9.76 1.82
C LEU A 50 -2.04 -10.75 1.33
N PRO A 51 -2.14 -12.05 1.68
CA PRO A 51 -1.18 -13.07 1.25
C PRO A 51 -1.07 -13.29 -0.26
N ASP A 52 -2.10 -12.92 -1.02
CA ASP A 52 -2.17 -13.10 -2.47
C ASP A 52 -1.45 -11.98 -3.26
N GLY A 53 -0.80 -11.05 -2.58
CA GLY A 53 -0.13 -9.91 -3.20
C GLY A 53 -1.06 -8.71 -3.45
N THR A 54 -2.30 -8.73 -2.97
CA THR A 54 -3.22 -7.59 -3.02
C THR A 54 -3.01 -6.67 -1.82
N TYR A 55 -3.09 -5.35 -2.02
CA TYR A 55 -3.17 -4.38 -0.94
C TYR A 55 -4.40 -3.50 -1.04
N PHE A 56 -4.84 -3.01 0.12
CA PHE A 56 -5.79 -1.91 0.25
C PHE A 56 -5.11 -0.78 1.00
N TYR A 57 -5.35 0.44 0.56
CA TYR A 57 -5.03 1.65 1.30
C TYR A 57 -6.32 2.41 1.55
N GLU A 58 -6.53 2.82 2.79
CA GLU A 58 -7.71 3.56 3.21
C GLU A 58 -7.24 4.79 3.98
N TRP A 59 -7.62 5.96 3.49
CA TRP A 59 -7.51 7.19 4.25
C TRP A 59 -8.91 7.71 4.51
N GLY A 60 -9.22 7.87 5.79
CA GLY A 60 -10.53 8.29 6.24
C GLY A 60 -10.48 8.91 7.62
N TYR A 61 -11.66 8.95 8.23
CA TYR A 61 -11.89 9.55 9.52
C TYR A 61 -12.74 8.62 10.37
N ARG A 62 -12.45 8.59 11.66
CA ARG A 62 -13.28 7.93 12.68
C ARG A 62 -13.48 8.81 13.90
N LEU A 63 -14.52 8.51 14.67
CA LEU A 63 -14.69 9.13 15.97
C LEU A 63 -13.55 8.72 16.91
N LEU A 64 -13.18 9.62 17.82
CA LEU A 64 -12.10 9.38 18.77
C LEU A 64 -12.39 8.14 19.63
N GLY A 65 -11.49 7.16 19.57
CA GLY A 65 -11.59 5.91 20.35
C GLY A 65 -12.39 4.80 19.67
N GLU A 66 -12.97 5.04 18.49
CA GLU A 66 -13.58 3.99 17.68
C GLU A 66 -12.52 3.23 16.86
N THR A 67 -12.81 2.01 16.45
CA THR A 67 -11.96 1.25 15.51
C THR A 67 -12.38 1.45 14.05
N ASP A 68 -13.69 1.60 13.86
CA ASP A 68 -14.33 1.62 12.55
C ASP A 68 -14.31 3.02 11.94
N MET A 69 -14.02 3.09 10.64
CA MET A 69 -14.05 4.33 9.88
C MET A 69 -15.48 4.88 9.79
N THR A 70 -15.67 6.12 10.21
CA THR A 70 -16.92 6.87 10.00
C THR A 70 -17.10 7.24 8.52
N GLY A 71 -16.01 7.54 7.82
CA GLY A 71 -16.02 7.78 6.38
C GLY A 71 -14.63 7.88 5.78
N TYR A 72 -14.59 7.90 4.46
CA TYR A 72 -13.38 7.74 3.66
C TYR A 72 -13.16 8.97 2.78
N HIS A 73 -11.90 9.35 2.65
CA HIS A 73 -11.42 10.40 1.78
C HIS A 73 -10.65 9.85 0.58
N ASN A 74 -9.92 8.75 0.75
CA ASN A 74 -9.28 8.01 -0.33
C ASN A 74 -9.34 6.52 -0.03
N VAL A 75 -9.65 5.71 -1.04
CA VAL A 75 -9.46 4.25 -0.98
C VAL A 75 -8.73 3.82 -2.24
N TRP A 76 -7.60 3.15 -2.09
CA TRP A 76 -6.85 2.59 -3.21
C TRP A 76 -6.76 1.08 -3.09
N THR A 77 -6.77 0.40 -4.23
CA THR A 77 -6.55 -1.06 -4.28
C THR A 77 -5.53 -1.37 -5.35
N GLY A 78 -4.68 -2.35 -5.10
CA GLY A 78 -3.68 -2.74 -6.09
C GLY A 78 -2.92 -3.98 -5.71
N SER A 79 -1.81 -4.21 -6.40
CA SER A 79 -0.87 -5.28 -6.10
C SER A 79 0.39 -4.74 -5.44
N TYR A 80 1.10 -5.62 -4.75
CA TYR A 80 2.38 -5.28 -4.15
C TYR A 80 3.42 -6.38 -4.36
N LEU A 81 4.68 -5.96 -4.38
CA LEU A 81 5.84 -6.84 -4.45
C LEU A 81 6.84 -6.48 -3.37
N THR A 82 7.55 -7.47 -2.86
CA THR A 82 8.54 -7.30 -1.79
C THR A 82 9.90 -7.83 -2.22
N ALA A 83 10.92 -6.97 -2.10
CA ALA A 83 12.31 -7.30 -2.36
C ALA A 83 13.14 -7.03 -1.08
N GLY A 84 13.24 -8.04 -0.21
CA GLY A 84 13.87 -7.88 1.11
C GLY A 84 13.02 -7.00 2.03
N ASP A 85 13.60 -5.89 2.50
CA ASP A 85 12.91 -4.90 3.34
C ASP A 85 12.24 -3.79 2.53
N GLN A 86 12.31 -3.85 1.20
CA GLN A 86 11.65 -2.92 0.30
C GLN A 86 10.31 -3.48 -0.18
N LEU A 87 9.31 -2.61 -0.24
CA LEU A 87 7.98 -2.90 -0.76
C LEU A 87 7.64 -1.88 -1.86
N THR A 88 7.12 -2.40 -2.97
CA THR A 88 6.66 -1.64 -4.14
C THR A 88 5.17 -1.86 -4.32
N LEU A 89 4.41 -0.77 -4.53
CA LEU A 89 2.96 -0.81 -4.75
C LEU A 89 2.60 -0.42 -6.18
N GLN A 90 1.76 -1.22 -6.81
CA GLN A 90 1.11 -0.90 -8.07
C GLN A 90 -0.37 -0.64 -7.82
N THR A 91 -0.77 0.62 -7.84
CA THR A 91 -2.16 1.04 -7.73
C THR A 91 -2.93 0.65 -8.99
N LEU A 92 -4.07 -0.02 -8.82
CA LEU A 92 -4.94 -0.47 -9.92
C LEU A 92 -6.28 0.27 -9.93
N ARG A 93 -6.80 0.65 -8.75
CA ARG A 93 -8.07 1.36 -8.62
C ARG A 93 -7.95 2.42 -7.53
N VAL A 94 -8.59 3.56 -7.77
CA VAL A 94 -8.63 4.71 -6.85
C VAL A 94 -10.09 5.12 -6.69
N PHE A 95 -10.51 5.34 -5.45
CA PHE A 95 -11.82 5.84 -5.11
C PHE A 95 -11.69 7.10 -4.26
N THR A 96 -12.49 8.10 -4.57
CA THR A 96 -12.54 9.39 -3.86
C THR A 96 -13.98 9.78 -3.59
N PRO A 97 -14.26 10.68 -2.64
CA PRO A 97 -15.56 11.33 -2.55
C PRO A 97 -15.98 11.97 -3.89
N PRO A 98 -17.29 12.06 -4.16
CA PRO A 98 -17.81 12.84 -5.27
C PRO A 98 -17.31 14.29 -5.22
N SER A 99 -17.03 14.89 -6.37
CA SER A 99 -16.43 16.23 -6.45
C SER A 99 -17.28 17.35 -5.83
N HIS A 100 -18.59 17.13 -5.65
CA HIS A 100 -19.50 18.08 -5.01
C HIS A 100 -19.44 18.03 -3.48
N VAL A 101 -18.83 17.00 -2.89
CA VAL A 101 -18.63 16.88 -1.44
C VAL A 101 -17.41 17.70 -1.05
N THR A 102 -17.65 18.78 -0.30
CA THR A 102 -16.58 19.70 0.14
C THR A 102 -16.42 19.75 1.65
N ARG A 103 -17.50 19.55 2.43
CA ARG A 103 -17.47 19.46 3.89
C ARG A 103 -18.60 18.55 4.45
N PRO A 104 -18.28 17.59 5.33
CA PRO A 104 -16.94 17.11 5.64
C PRO A 104 -16.29 16.46 4.40
N PRO A 105 -14.94 16.42 4.29
CA PRO A 105 -14.25 15.97 3.08
C PRO A 105 -14.22 14.44 2.93
N PHE A 106 -15.24 13.72 3.43
CA PHE A 106 -15.30 12.27 3.44
C PHE A 106 -16.74 11.76 3.30
N VAL A 107 -16.89 10.55 2.80
CA VAL A 107 -18.20 9.86 2.65
C VAL A 107 -18.11 8.39 3.06
N PRO A 108 -19.23 7.72 3.36
CA PRO A 108 -19.25 6.26 3.49
C PRO A 108 -18.65 5.55 2.28
N LYS A 109 -18.03 4.37 2.49
CA LYS A 109 -17.26 3.66 1.46
C LYS A 109 -18.07 3.32 0.21
N ASP A 110 -19.36 3.04 0.37
CA ASP A 110 -20.31 2.72 -0.70
C ASP A 110 -20.75 3.94 -1.53
N GLN A 111 -20.43 5.16 -1.08
CA GLN A 111 -20.70 6.42 -1.78
C GLN A 111 -19.47 6.98 -2.51
N MET A 112 -18.34 6.27 -2.44
CA MET A 112 -17.10 6.67 -3.11
C MET A 112 -17.20 6.44 -4.62
N GLU A 113 -16.61 7.34 -5.41
CA GLU A 113 -16.56 7.24 -6.86
C GLU A 113 -15.19 6.75 -7.32
N GLU A 114 -15.17 5.77 -8.23
CA GLU A 114 -13.93 5.36 -8.89
C GLU A 114 -13.40 6.47 -9.80
N LYS A 115 -12.10 6.74 -9.71
CA LYS A 115 -11.38 7.72 -10.53
C LYS A 115 -10.30 7.01 -11.36
N PRO A 116 -9.95 7.54 -12.53
CA PRO A 116 -8.82 7.03 -13.30
C PRO A 116 -7.54 7.08 -12.47
N VAL A 117 -6.78 5.97 -12.48
CA VAL A 117 -5.46 5.95 -11.84
C VAL A 117 -4.51 6.80 -12.65
N SER A 118 -3.95 7.84 -12.04
CA SER A 118 -2.92 8.66 -12.64
C SER A 118 -1.57 7.93 -12.59
N PRO A 119 -0.68 8.12 -13.58
CA PRO A 119 0.68 7.57 -13.52
C PRO A 119 1.47 8.02 -12.27
N ALA A 120 1.07 9.14 -11.67
CA ALA A 120 1.66 9.66 -10.44
C ALA A 120 1.25 8.88 -9.18
N GLU A 121 0.15 8.11 -9.21
CA GLU A 121 -0.31 7.27 -8.10
C GLU A 121 0.30 5.87 -8.12
N THR A 122 1.03 5.52 -9.18
CA THR A 122 1.74 4.24 -9.32
C THR A 122 3.21 4.43 -8.91
N ASN A 123 3.75 3.55 -8.05
CA ASN A 123 5.17 3.50 -7.66
C ASN A 123 5.77 4.69 -6.90
N ARG A 124 4.95 5.56 -6.27
CA ARG A 124 5.47 6.80 -5.64
C ARG A 124 6.24 6.59 -4.33
N PHE A 125 6.03 5.47 -3.66
CA PHE A 125 6.49 5.26 -2.29
C PHE A 125 7.33 3.99 -2.19
N GLN A 126 8.48 4.13 -1.55
CA GLN A 126 9.26 2.99 -1.07
C GLN A 126 8.90 2.78 0.38
N PHE A 127 8.61 1.55 0.74
CA PHE A 127 8.27 1.20 2.10
C PHE A 127 9.41 0.41 2.72
N GLN A 128 9.69 0.67 4.00
CA GLN A 128 10.64 -0.09 4.79
C GLN A 128 9.96 -0.67 6.03
N ILE A 129 10.11 -1.97 6.23
CA ILE A 129 9.62 -2.65 7.43
C ILE A 129 10.75 -2.68 8.47
N SER A 130 10.47 -2.33 9.73
CA SER A 130 11.46 -2.45 10.80
C SER A 130 11.79 -3.91 11.12
N ALA A 131 13.02 -4.16 11.60
CA ALA A 131 13.49 -5.52 11.90
C ALA A 131 12.62 -6.27 12.94
N ASN A 132 12.06 -5.53 13.90
CA ASN A 132 11.15 -6.06 14.92
C ASN A 132 9.68 -6.16 14.44
N ARG A 133 9.38 -5.75 13.21
CA ARG A 133 8.06 -5.82 12.57
C ARG A 133 6.97 -5.01 13.27
N ALA A 134 7.36 -4.06 14.10
CA ALA A 134 6.40 -3.20 14.80
C ALA A 134 5.97 -2.00 13.95
N THR A 135 6.78 -1.63 12.96
CA THR A 135 6.57 -0.42 12.17
C THR A 135 6.78 -0.62 10.67
N LEU A 136 5.97 0.09 9.89
CA LEU A 136 6.09 0.26 8.45
C LEU A 136 6.34 1.75 8.17
N THR A 137 7.47 2.08 7.57
CA THR A 137 7.84 3.46 7.25
C THR A 137 7.67 3.69 5.75
N VAL A 138 6.95 4.76 5.40
CA VAL A 138 6.79 5.19 4.00
C VAL A 138 7.86 6.22 3.70
N ARG A 139 8.60 6.05 2.60
CA ARG A 139 9.60 7.00 2.11
C ARG A 139 9.25 7.45 0.71
N SER A 140 9.33 8.75 0.46
CA SER A 140 9.25 9.30 -0.90
C SER A 140 10.67 9.71 -1.34
N PRO A 141 11.33 8.91 -2.21
CA PRO A 141 12.70 9.20 -2.64
C PRO A 141 12.85 10.59 -3.29
N GLN A 142 11.78 11.09 -3.91
CA GLN A 142 11.75 12.35 -4.64
C GLN A 142 11.68 13.58 -3.71
N MET A 143 11.20 13.42 -2.48
CA MET A 143 10.99 14.53 -1.54
C MET A 143 12.01 14.58 -0.41
N GLY A 144 12.89 13.57 -0.27
CA GLY A 144 13.90 13.53 0.79
C GLY A 144 13.34 13.52 2.22
N MET A 145 12.03 13.27 2.37
CA MET A 145 11.34 13.23 3.65
C MET A 145 11.13 11.76 4.06
N GLU A 146 11.48 11.44 5.32
CA GLU A 146 10.86 10.29 5.98
C GLU A 146 9.36 10.58 6.08
N GLY A 147 8.55 9.71 5.49
CA GLY A 147 7.10 9.84 5.51
C GLY A 147 6.51 9.32 6.82
N ALA A 148 5.22 8.99 6.79
CA ALA A 148 4.51 8.50 7.96
C ALA A 148 5.04 7.13 8.44
N ILE A 149 5.00 6.94 9.76
CA ILE A 149 5.25 5.66 10.43
C ILE A 149 3.89 5.04 10.75
N PHE A 150 3.68 3.83 10.26
CA PHE A 150 2.49 3.04 10.52
C PHE A 150 2.83 1.97 11.56
N LEU A 151 1.92 1.77 12.50
CA LEU A 151 2.00 0.74 13.51
C LEU A 151 1.16 -0.46 13.09
N ARG A 152 1.62 -1.65 13.42
CA ARG A 152 0.83 -2.86 13.23
C ARG A 152 -0.45 -2.81 14.08
N VAL A 153 -1.58 -3.17 13.48
CA VAL A 153 -2.84 -3.39 14.17
C VAL A 153 -3.04 -4.91 14.29
N ASP A 154 -3.18 -5.40 15.51
CA ASP A 154 -3.35 -6.84 15.83
C ASP A 154 -4.83 -7.25 15.85
#